data_AF-A0A7Y2D7W8-F1
#
_entry.id   AF-A0A7Y2D7W8-F1
#
_cell.length_a   1.000
_cell.length_b   1.000
_cell.length_c   1.000
_cell.angle_alpha   90.00
_cell.angle_beta   90.00
_cell.angle_gamma   90.00
#
_symmetry.space_group_name_H-M   'P 1'
#
loop_
_entity.id
_entity.type
_entity.pdbx_description
1 polymer ?
#
loop_
_entity_poly.entity_id
_entity_poly.type
_entity_poly.pdbx_seq_one_letter_code
_entity_poly.pdbx_strand_id
1 'polypeptide(L)'
;MAAIDSDDRNSDATIRKGFLIQPKPFYSAIRVEYTGKSRAISSERISLFAASQSSLGVDAKVLTLLKDEYLFRECDKEYWIPVQKQVAAFFPKELKPGYKITLYLMAVGGVRLNGKWNSVFLVNEFKKY
;
A
#
# COMPACT_ATOMS: atom_id res chain seq x y z
N MET A 1 11.88 36.95 29.66
CA MET A 1 11.98 37.00 28.18
C MET A 1 12.30 35.59 27.72
N ALA A 2 11.27 34.82 27.40
CA ALA A 2 11.41 33.45 26.91
C ALA A 2 11.32 33.50 25.38
N ALA A 3 12.31 32.93 24.70
CA ALA A 3 12.20 32.54 23.31
C ALA A 3 12.51 31.04 23.27
N ILE A 4 11.46 30.28 22.97
CA ILE A 4 11.48 28.83 22.81
C ILE A 4 11.87 28.64 21.34
N ASP A 5 13.03 28.03 21.12
CA ASP A 5 13.55 27.72 19.80
C ASP A 5 12.75 26.54 19.22
N SER A 6 11.99 26.83 18.17
CA SER A 6 11.24 25.86 17.39
C SER A 6 11.66 26.03 15.94
N ASP A 7 12.42 25.09 15.39
CA ASP A 7 12.11 24.65 14.03
C ASP A 7 12.70 23.28 13.68
N ASP A 8 11.77 22.36 13.40
CA ASP A 8 11.76 21.34 12.38
C ASP A 8 12.98 20.44 12.11
N ARG A 9 12.94 19.32 12.85
CA ARG A 9 12.98 17.94 12.33
C ARG A 9 13.10 17.81 10.80
N ASN A 10 14.36 17.77 10.37
CA ASN A 10 14.79 17.26 9.10
C ASN A 10 14.39 15.77 8.93
N SER A 11 13.22 15.51 8.33
CA SER A 11 12.88 14.21 7.75
C SER A 11 12.99 14.28 6.22
N ASP A 12 14.18 14.62 5.74
CA ASP A 12 14.57 14.47 4.33
C ASP A 12 14.86 12.99 4.02
N ALA A 13 13.79 12.20 3.91
CA ALA A 13 13.84 10.95 3.16
C ALA A 13 13.88 11.31 1.68
N THR A 14 15.08 11.62 1.19
CA THR A 14 15.37 11.99 -0.19
C THR A 14 14.82 10.92 -1.13
N ILE A 15 13.70 11.17 -1.81
CA ILE A 15 13.24 10.35 -2.93
C ILE A 15 14.28 10.51 -4.03
N ARG A 16 15.23 9.57 -4.09
CA ARG A 16 16.26 9.52 -5.14
C ARG A 16 15.57 9.50 -6.50
N LYS A 17 16.05 10.34 -7.44
CA LYS A 17 15.59 10.49 -8.85
C LYS A 17 14.82 9.26 -9.36
N GLY A 18 13.48 9.35 -9.34
CA GLY A 18 12.57 8.30 -9.79
C GLY A 18 11.52 8.87 -10.73
N PHE A 19 11.08 8.06 -11.70
CA PHE A 19 9.94 8.40 -12.55
C PHE A 19 8.67 7.89 -11.87
N LEU A 20 7.70 8.78 -11.66
CA LEU A 20 6.33 8.42 -11.29
C LEU A 20 5.53 8.27 -12.59
N ILE A 21 5.01 7.07 -12.84
CA ILE A 21 4.01 6.90 -13.90
C ILE A 21 2.64 7.06 -13.24
N GLN A 22 1.86 8.02 -13.75
CA GLN A 22 0.45 8.20 -13.41
C GLN A 22 -0.43 7.48 -14.45
N PRO A 23 -0.78 6.21 -14.26
CA PRO A 23 -1.90 5.64 -14.98
C PRO A 23 -3.21 6.20 -14.41
N LYS A 24 -4.26 6.26 -15.23
CA LYS A 24 -5.64 6.25 -14.70
C LYS A 24 -5.75 5.06 -13.73
N PRO A 25 -6.40 5.20 -12.56
CA PRO A 25 -6.54 4.10 -11.60
C PRO A 25 -6.99 2.84 -12.32
N PHE A 26 -6.20 1.78 -12.21
CA PHE A 26 -6.50 0.51 -12.85
C PHE A 26 -7.03 -0.46 -11.81
N TYR A 27 -8.25 -0.94 -12.03
CA TYR A 27 -8.93 -1.84 -11.13
C TYR A 27 -8.81 -3.27 -11.64
N SER A 28 -8.44 -4.19 -10.75
CA SER A 28 -8.36 -5.62 -11.07
C SER A 28 -9.05 -6.44 -10.00
N ALA A 29 -9.59 -7.58 -10.43
CA ALA A 29 -9.96 -8.67 -9.54
C ALA A 29 -8.96 -9.81 -9.75
N ILE A 30 -8.19 -10.16 -8.71
CA ILE A 30 -7.18 -11.22 -8.79
C ILE A 30 -7.48 -12.34 -7.81
N ARG A 31 -7.10 -13.57 -8.19
CA ARG A 31 -7.28 -14.76 -7.35
C ARG A 31 -5.97 -15.06 -6.64
N VAL A 32 -6.01 -15.06 -5.32
CA VAL A 32 -4.82 -15.33 -4.50
C VAL A 32 -5.16 -16.22 -3.33
N GLU A 33 -4.14 -16.81 -2.74
CA GLU A 33 -4.21 -17.49 -1.46
C GLU A 33 -3.79 -16.53 -0.35
N TYR A 34 -4.61 -16.44 0.71
CA TYR A 34 -4.27 -15.71 1.92
C TYR A 34 -3.34 -16.54 2.81
N THR A 35 -2.17 -16.01 3.16
CA THR A 35 -1.17 -16.76 3.96
C THR A 35 -1.34 -16.60 5.47
N GLY A 36 -2.15 -15.64 5.93
CA GLY A 36 -2.25 -15.28 7.35
C GLY A 36 -1.15 -14.35 7.88
N LYS A 37 -0.12 -14.04 7.09
CA LYS A 37 0.97 -13.14 7.53
C LYS A 37 0.65 -11.69 7.21
N SER A 38 1.02 -10.80 8.12
CA SER A 38 0.96 -9.35 7.96
C SER A 38 2.24 -8.69 8.49
N ARG A 39 2.49 -7.46 8.03
CA ARG A 39 3.53 -6.58 8.57
C ARG A 39 3.14 -5.12 8.41
N ALA A 40 3.74 -4.24 9.21
CA ALA A 40 3.57 -2.81 9.03
C ALA A 40 4.12 -2.36 7.67
N ILE A 41 3.44 -1.41 7.02
CA ILE A 41 3.92 -0.80 5.77
C ILE A 41 5.17 0.01 6.09
N SER A 42 6.22 -0.13 5.27
CA SER A 42 7.44 0.65 5.45
C SER A 42 7.21 2.14 5.19
N SER A 43 7.98 3.00 5.87
CA SER A 43 7.94 4.45 5.66
C SER A 43 8.19 4.83 4.20
N GLU A 44 9.15 4.18 3.54
CA GLU A 44 9.42 4.35 2.12
C GLU A 44 8.17 4.10 1.25
N ARG A 45 7.44 3.00 1.51
CA ARG A 45 6.22 2.67 0.78
C ARG A 45 5.10 3.67 1.06
N ILE A 46 4.95 4.14 2.31
CA ILE A 46 4.01 5.23 2.64
C ILE A 46 4.36 6.51 1.86
N SER A 47 5.63 6.89 1.76
CA SER A 47 6.06 8.06 0.97
C SER A 47 5.70 7.92 -0.51
N LEU A 48 5.75 6.70 -1.07
CA LEU A 48 5.32 6.45 -2.45
C LEU A 48 3.81 6.63 -2.63
N PHE A 49 3.00 6.15 -1.68
CA PHE A 49 1.56 6.40 -1.68
C PHE A 49 1.26 7.89 -1.57
N ALA A 50 1.97 8.61 -0.70
CA ALA A 50 1.82 10.05 -0.54
C ALA A 50 2.13 10.81 -1.85
N ALA A 51 3.25 10.50 -2.48
CA ALA A 51 3.63 11.09 -3.77
C ALA A 51 2.57 10.78 -4.86
N SER A 52 2.08 9.55 -4.90
CA SER A 52 1.03 9.14 -5.85
C SER A 52 -0.29 9.89 -5.60
N GLN A 53 -0.72 10.01 -4.34
CA GLN A 53 -1.96 10.72 -3.98
C GLN A 53 -1.90 12.22 -4.27
N SER A 54 -0.81 12.89 -3.89
CA SER A 54 -0.60 14.30 -4.20
C SER A 54 -0.69 14.57 -5.70
N SER A 55 -0.13 13.66 -6.51
CA SER A 55 -0.18 13.75 -7.97
C SER A 55 -1.60 13.60 -8.54
N LEU A 56 -2.48 12.88 -7.84
CA LEU A 56 -3.88 12.64 -8.22
C LEU A 56 -4.86 13.65 -7.60
N GLY A 57 -4.38 14.61 -6.79
CA GLY A 57 -5.23 15.55 -6.07
C GLY A 57 -6.12 14.89 -5.00
N VAL A 58 -5.71 13.72 -4.49
CA VAL A 58 -6.45 12.95 -3.47
C VAL A 58 -6.07 13.46 -2.07
N ASP A 59 -7.06 13.56 -1.17
CA ASP A 59 -6.84 13.96 0.22
C ASP A 59 -5.88 12.99 0.94
N ALA A 60 -4.82 13.55 1.55
CA ALA A 60 -3.81 12.82 2.32
C ALA A 60 -4.40 11.97 3.46
N LYS A 61 -5.62 12.27 3.92
CA LYS A 61 -6.37 11.44 4.87
C LYS A 61 -6.52 9.99 4.40
N VAL A 62 -6.50 9.72 3.10
CA VAL A 62 -6.54 8.35 2.57
C VAL A 62 -5.34 7.52 3.05
N LEU A 63 -4.17 8.12 3.29
CA LEU A 63 -3.01 7.42 3.85
C LEU A 63 -3.26 6.89 5.26
N THR A 64 -4.14 7.55 6.04
CA THR A 64 -4.48 7.10 7.40
C THR A 64 -5.21 5.75 7.41
N LEU A 65 -5.73 5.33 6.26
CA LEU A 65 -6.37 4.03 6.06
C LEU A 65 -5.35 2.91 5.80
N LEU A 66 -4.09 3.25 5.54
CA LEU A 66 -3.03 2.29 5.23
C LEU A 66 -2.13 2.14 6.45
N LYS A 67 -2.07 0.92 6.99
CA LYS A 67 -1.23 0.60 8.16
C LYS A 67 -0.39 -0.63 7.93
N ASP A 68 -1.06 -1.71 7.51
CA ASP A 68 -0.47 -3.02 7.38
C ASP A 68 -0.59 -3.51 5.94
N GLU A 69 0.40 -4.31 5.54
CA GLU A 69 0.35 -5.10 4.32
C GLU A 69 0.28 -6.57 4.67
N TYR A 70 -0.44 -7.31 3.83
CA TYR A 70 -0.70 -8.72 4.01
C TYR A 70 -0.02 -9.52 2.91
N LEU A 71 0.44 -10.70 3.27
CA LEU A 71 1.10 -11.59 2.33
C LEU A 71 0.09 -12.48 1.64
N PHE A 72 0.06 -12.37 0.32
CA PHE A 72 -0.75 -13.20 -0.56
C PHE A 72 0.14 -14.01 -1.48
N ARG A 73 -0.35 -15.18 -1.89
CA ARG A 73 0.35 -16.07 -2.81
C ARG A 73 -0.47 -16.28 -4.07
N GLU A 74 0.16 -16.10 -5.23
CA GLU A 74 -0.39 -16.46 -6.53
C GLU A 74 0.59 -17.45 -7.16
N CYS A 75 0.15 -18.69 -7.36
CA CYS A 75 1.02 -19.80 -7.77
C CYS A 75 2.23 -19.96 -6.83
N ASP A 76 3.44 -19.74 -7.34
CA ASP A 76 4.73 -19.81 -6.66
C ASP A 76 5.26 -18.44 -6.21
N LYS A 77 4.51 -17.36 -6.45
CA LYS A 77 4.93 -15.99 -6.16
C LYS A 77 4.19 -15.42 -4.95
N GLU A 78 4.94 -14.67 -4.15
CA GLU A 78 4.44 -14.00 -2.95
C GLU A 78 4.40 -12.49 -3.14
N TYR A 79 3.34 -11.86 -2.64
CA TYR A 79 3.09 -10.44 -2.77
C TYR A 79 2.68 -9.84 -1.43
N TRP A 80 3.45 -8.85 -0.97
CA TRP A 80 3.06 -7.98 0.13
C TRP A 80 2.21 -6.84 -0.40
N ILE A 81 0.91 -6.89 -0.13
CA ILE A 81 -0.06 -5.94 -0.65
C ILE A 81 -0.70 -5.15 0.51
N PRO A 82 -0.64 -3.81 0.47
CA PRO A 82 -1.37 -2.95 1.39
C PRO A 82 -2.88 -3.18 1.33
N VAL A 83 -3.51 -3.28 2.50
CA VAL A 83 -4.96 -3.45 2.63
C VAL A 83 -5.51 -2.31 3.48
N GLN A 84 -6.62 -1.71 3.05
CA GLN A 84 -7.29 -0.68 3.85
C GLN A 84 -7.68 -1.23 5.22
N LYS A 85 -7.47 -0.45 6.28
CA LYS A 85 -7.73 -0.84 7.68
C LYS A 85 -9.13 -1.42 7.88
N GLN A 86 -10.14 -0.84 7.21
CA GLN A 86 -11.53 -1.29 7.29
C GLN A 86 -11.69 -2.71 6.73
N VAL A 87 -11.04 -3.00 5.60
CA VAL A 87 -11.08 -4.33 4.95
C VAL A 87 -10.27 -5.34 5.75
N ALA A 88 -9.08 -4.95 6.20
CA ALA A 88 -8.18 -5.76 7.00
C ALA A 88 -8.82 -6.22 8.33
N ALA A 89 -9.72 -5.41 8.90
CA ALA A 89 -10.43 -5.75 10.14
C ALA A 89 -11.32 -7.00 10.03
N PHE A 90 -11.70 -7.41 8.82
CA PHE A 90 -12.48 -8.62 8.58
C PHE A 90 -11.60 -9.86 8.42
N PHE A 91 -10.35 -9.73 7.97
CA PHE A 91 -9.47 -10.87 7.70
C PHE A 91 -9.37 -11.89 8.85
N PRO A 92 -9.08 -11.51 10.12
CA PRO A 92 -8.98 -12.48 11.20
C PRO A 92 -10.32 -13.13 11.57
N LYS A 93 -11.45 -12.50 11.22
CA LYS A 93 -12.80 -13.02 11.50
C LYS A 93 -13.25 -14.00 10.41
N GLU A 94 -12.75 -13.79 9.20
CA GLU A 94 -13.35 -14.32 7.99
C GLU A 94 -12.45 -15.28 7.22
N LEU A 95 -11.14 -15.15 7.36
CA LEU A 95 -10.15 -15.88 6.57
C LEU A 95 -9.25 -16.71 7.47
N LYS A 96 -8.91 -17.90 6.98
CA LYS A 96 -7.83 -18.72 7.54
C LYS A 96 -6.67 -18.80 6.54
N PRO A 97 -5.43 -19.02 7.01
CA PRO A 97 -4.33 -19.33 6.11
C PRO A 97 -4.70 -20.46 5.13
N GLY A 98 -4.33 -20.29 3.86
CA GLY A 98 -4.66 -21.23 2.77
C GLY A 98 -5.99 -20.95 2.06
N TYR A 99 -6.81 -20.02 2.55
CA TYR A 99 -8.06 -19.66 1.86
C TYR A 99 -7.76 -18.99 0.52
N LYS A 100 -8.40 -19.48 -0.54
CA LYS A 100 -8.43 -18.81 -1.83
C LYS A 100 -9.47 -17.69 -1.79
N ILE A 101 -9.07 -16.50 -2.17
CA ILE A 101 -9.92 -15.31 -2.18
C ILE A 101 -9.74 -14.55 -3.48
N THR A 102 -10.74 -13.73 -3.82
CA THR A 102 -10.60 -12.71 -4.84
C THR A 102 -10.29 -11.39 -4.13
N LEU A 103 -9.19 -10.74 -4.50
CA LEU A 103 -8.89 -9.38 -4.08
C LEU A 103 -9.32 -8.40 -5.17
N TYR A 104 -10.06 -7.36 -4.77
CA TYR A 104 -10.34 -6.21 -5.61
C TYR A 104 -9.32 -5.13 -5.30
N LEU A 105 -8.41 -4.92 -6.25
CA LEU A 105 -7.25 -4.05 -6.10
C LEU A 105 -7.29 -2.89 -7.08
N MET A 106 -6.75 -1.77 -6.63
CA MET A 106 -6.52 -0.57 -7.39
C MET A 106 -5.00 -0.37 -7.52
N ALA A 107 -4.50 -0.29 -8.75
CA ALA A 107 -3.15 0.18 -9.01
C ALA A 107 -3.19 1.71 -9.14
N VAL A 108 -2.54 2.41 -8.20
CA VAL A 108 -2.56 3.88 -8.11
C VAL A 108 -1.29 4.53 -8.65
N GLY A 109 -0.36 3.73 -9.16
CA GLY A 109 0.87 4.19 -9.77
C GLY A 109 1.98 3.16 -9.72
N GLY A 110 3.16 3.59 -10.14
CA GLY A 110 4.39 2.81 -10.00
C GLY A 110 5.58 3.73 -9.87
N VAL A 111 6.53 3.35 -9.03
CA VAL A 111 7.82 4.02 -8.90
C VAL A 111 8.92 3.10 -9.38
N ARG A 112 9.97 3.66 -9.98
CA ARG A 112 11.20 2.93 -10.25
C ARG A 112 12.21 3.19 -9.14
N LEU A 113 12.47 2.19 -8.30
CA LEU A 113 13.46 2.24 -7.22
C LEU A 113 14.57 1.23 -7.50
N ASN A 114 15.83 1.67 -7.44
CA ASN A 114 17.00 0.83 -7.71
C ASN A 114 16.88 0.03 -9.02
N GLY A 115 16.35 0.68 -10.07
CA GLY A 115 16.15 0.09 -11.39
C GLY A 115 14.91 -0.83 -11.53
N LYS A 116 14.24 -1.18 -10.42
CA LYS A 116 13.06 -2.05 -10.39
C LYS A 116 11.76 -1.26 -10.30
N TRP A 117 10.75 -1.68 -11.06
CA TRP A 117 9.40 -1.15 -10.95
C TRP A 117 8.71 -1.70 -9.71
N ASN A 118 8.22 -0.79 -8.87
CA ASN A 118 7.39 -1.10 -7.72
C ASN A 118 6.02 -0.49 -7.97
N SER A 119 5.05 -1.36 -8.24
CA SER A 119 3.66 -0.94 -8.39
C SER A 119 3.07 -0.62 -7.02
N VAL A 120 2.26 0.42 -6.98
CA VAL A 120 1.55 0.86 -5.78
C VAL A 120 0.14 0.28 -5.89
N PHE A 121 -0.09 -0.85 -5.22
CA PHE A 121 -1.39 -1.52 -5.18
C PHE A 121 -2.10 -1.27 -3.87
N LEU A 122 -3.43 -1.14 -3.93
CA LEU A 122 -4.28 -1.02 -2.77
C LEU A 122 -5.46 -1.99 -2.88
N VAL A 123 -5.70 -2.79 -1.83
CA VAL A 123 -6.90 -3.63 -1.74
C VAL A 123 -8.03 -2.84 -1.10
N ASN A 124 -9.16 -2.78 -1.81
CA ASN A 124 -10.37 -2.08 -1.37
C ASN A 124 -11.49 -3.03 -0.92
N GLU A 125 -11.46 -4.28 -1.39
CA GLU A 125 -12.47 -5.29 -1.04
C GLU A 125 -11.91 -6.71 -1.27
N PHE A 126 -12.50 -7.71 -0.64
CA PHE A 126 -12.23 -9.11 -0.92
C PHE A 126 -13.51 -9.94 -0.94
N LYS A 127 -13.47 -11.05 -1.67
CA LYS A 127 -14.54 -12.05 -1.70
C LYS A 127 -13.97 -13.45 -1.49
N LYS A 128 -14.58 -14.22 -0.58
CA LYS A 128 -14.30 -15.66 -0.45
C LYS A 128 -14.90 -16.42 -1.62
N TYR A 129 -14.21 -17.48 -2.02
CA TYR A 129 -14.78 -18.51 -2.88
C TYR A 129 -15.84 -19.31 -2.12
#